data_AF-A0A2S6IF82-F1
#
_entry.id   AF-A0A2S6IF82-F1
#
_cell.length_a   1.000
_cell.length_b   1.000
_cell.length_c   1.000
_cell.angle_alpha   90.00
_cell.angle_beta   90.00
_cell.angle_gamma   90.00
#
_symmetry.space_group_name_H-M   'P 1'
#
loop_
_entity.id
_entity.type
_entity.pdbx_description
1 polymer ?
#
loop_
_entity_poly.entity_id
_entity_poly.type
_entity_poly.pdbx_seq_one_letter_code
_entity_poly.pdbx_strand_id
1 'polypeptide(L)'
;MKEVVNNVLQSANERIKNPFIFSFVVAWFAMNWEAIAIVFYSNESIDQRIVLANNHSDIYSTIIYPLLIALFYVIVLPYLMWSTEWLIKKAKYERKRNHYKEKADDWQGRTFEAVAERKYENARAGNAELSELNSKIEGLNNELENSNTEAQILRSKVDDAQKMIISLRAELAENKSVPREDYDLLINLDYQYNKFENSSSFKNFEKLAVSVNKYNRIPNDYSDLAIQKYIANDIIKRDSSHDDGFYFYYLTFKGEYFLKKYVKSLEDNDAIDLINTKESLR
;
A
#
# COMPACT_ATOMS: atom_id res chain seq x y z
N MET A 1 -78.49 -45.09 -30.70
CA MET A 1 -77.82 -46.21 -29.99
C MET A 1 -76.43 -45.84 -29.47
N LYS A 2 -75.53 -45.25 -30.27
CA LYS A 2 -74.20 -44.84 -29.79
C LYS A 2 -74.23 -43.85 -28.61
N GLU A 3 -75.13 -42.87 -28.62
CA GLU A 3 -75.27 -41.92 -27.50
C GLU A 3 -75.76 -42.58 -26.21
N VAL A 4 -76.73 -43.51 -26.31
CA VAL A 4 -77.22 -44.26 -25.14
C VAL A 4 -76.11 -45.13 -24.55
N VAL A 5 -75.34 -45.83 -25.39
CA VAL A 5 -74.19 -46.63 -24.95
C VAL A 5 -73.12 -45.73 -24.33
N ASN A 6 -72.80 -44.59 -24.93
CA ASN A 6 -71.82 -43.65 -24.40
C ASN A 6 -72.26 -43.05 -23.05
N ASN A 7 -73.54 -42.71 -22.90
CA ASN A 7 -74.09 -42.18 -21.64
C ASN A 7 -74.06 -43.23 -20.52
N VAL A 8 -74.33 -44.50 -20.84
CA VAL A 8 -74.24 -45.62 -19.89
C VAL A 8 -72.78 -45.89 -19.51
N LEU A 9 -71.87 -45.92 -20.48
CA LEU A 9 -70.44 -46.11 -20.25
C LEU A 9 -69.84 -44.97 -19.42
N GLN A 10 -70.23 -43.73 -19.69
CA GLN A 10 -69.79 -42.57 -18.91
C GLN A 10 -70.25 -42.67 -17.45
N SER A 11 -71.52 -43.00 -17.24
CA SER A 11 -72.09 -43.19 -15.89
C SER A 11 -71.42 -44.36 -15.15
N ALA A 12 -71.09 -45.45 -15.84
CA ALA A 12 -70.34 -46.57 -15.28
C ALA A 12 -68.90 -46.16 -14.92
N ASN A 13 -68.24 -45.38 -15.78
CA ASN A 13 -66.87 -44.91 -15.57
C ASN A 13 -66.77 -43.96 -14.36
N GLU A 14 -67.75 -43.08 -14.16
CA GLU A 14 -67.83 -42.21 -12.98
C GLU A 14 -67.98 -43.01 -11.68
N ARG A 15 -68.73 -44.12 -11.70
CA ARG A 15 -68.89 -45.01 -10.55
C ARG A 15 -67.66 -45.87 -10.29
N ILE A 16 -67.00 -46.37 -11.34
CA ILE A 16 -65.75 -47.14 -11.24
C ILE A 16 -64.61 -46.29 -10.66
N LYS A 17 -64.63 -44.96 -10.80
CA LYS A 17 -63.68 -44.08 -10.10
C LYS A 17 -63.84 -44.07 -8.59
N ASN A 18 -64.97 -44.51 -8.05
CA ASN A 18 -65.15 -44.68 -6.62
C ASN A 18 -64.33 -45.90 -6.15
N PRO A 19 -63.33 -45.72 -5.26
CA PRO A 19 -62.48 -46.82 -4.79
C PRO A 19 -63.28 -47.99 -4.22
N PHE A 20 -64.40 -47.73 -3.55
CA PHE A 20 -65.25 -48.77 -3.00
C PHE A 20 -65.94 -49.60 -4.08
N ILE A 21 -66.51 -48.95 -5.08
CA ILE A 21 -67.20 -49.63 -6.19
C ILE A 21 -66.18 -50.43 -7.00
N PHE A 22 -65.02 -49.84 -7.29
CA PHE A 22 -63.94 -50.55 -7.98
C PHE A 22 -63.47 -51.79 -7.22
N SER A 23 -63.15 -51.64 -5.93
CA SER A 23 -62.71 -52.75 -5.10
C SER A 23 -63.78 -53.83 -4.96
N PHE A 24 -65.06 -53.45 -4.87
CA PHE A 24 -66.17 -54.41 -4.87
C PHE A 24 -66.26 -55.18 -6.18
N VAL A 25 -66.22 -54.49 -7.33
CA VAL A 25 -66.28 -55.12 -8.65
C VAL A 25 -65.10 -56.08 -8.82
N VAL A 26 -63.88 -55.67 -8.49
CA VAL A 26 -62.69 -56.53 -8.57
C VAL A 26 -62.80 -57.73 -7.62
N ALA A 27 -63.22 -57.53 -6.38
CA ALA A 27 -63.41 -58.63 -5.42
C ALA A 27 -64.53 -59.59 -5.87
N TRP A 28 -65.58 -59.06 -6.50
CA TRP A 28 -66.68 -59.84 -7.05
C TRP A 28 -66.21 -60.76 -8.17
N PHE A 29 -65.46 -60.20 -9.14
CA PHE A 29 -64.86 -60.96 -10.23
C PHE A 29 -63.88 -62.03 -9.70
N ALA A 30 -63.08 -61.68 -8.69
CA ALA A 30 -62.12 -62.61 -8.08
C ALA A 30 -62.80 -63.76 -7.31
N MET A 31 -63.93 -63.50 -6.65
CA MET A 31 -64.66 -64.53 -5.87
C MET A 31 -65.59 -65.39 -6.73
N ASN A 32 -66.16 -64.83 -7.80
CA ASN A 32 -67.11 -65.54 -8.70
C ASN A 32 -66.42 -66.02 -9.99
N TRP A 33 -65.09 -66.20 -9.96
CA TRP A 33 -64.29 -66.55 -11.13
C TRP A 33 -64.72 -67.88 -11.78
N GLU A 34 -65.16 -68.86 -10.97
CA GLU A 34 -65.65 -70.16 -11.45
C GLU A 34 -66.94 -70.02 -12.27
N ALA A 35 -67.93 -69.28 -11.76
CA ALA A 35 -69.19 -69.04 -12.45
C ALA A 35 -68.96 -68.30 -13.78
N ILE A 36 -68.04 -67.33 -13.79
CA ILE A 36 -67.62 -66.62 -15.01
C ILE A 36 -66.94 -67.58 -15.99
N ALA A 37 -66.03 -68.43 -15.51
CA ALA A 37 -65.34 -69.40 -16.34
C ALA A 37 -66.32 -70.39 -16.99
N ILE A 38 -67.32 -70.86 -16.24
CA ILE A 38 -68.37 -71.76 -16.74
C ILE A 38 -69.22 -71.06 -17.82
N VAL A 39 -69.63 -69.81 -17.60
CA VAL A 39 -70.46 -69.08 -18.56
C VAL A 39 -69.71 -68.86 -19.88
N PHE A 40 -68.44 -68.44 -19.83
CA PHE A 40 -67.67 -68.07 -21.03
C PHE A 40 -66.96 -69.23 -21.71
N TYR A 41 -66.49 -70.24 -20.97
CA TYR A 41 -65.60 -71.29 -21.49
C TYR A 41 -66.16 -72.71 -21.43
N SER A 42 -67.31 -72.96 -20.79
CA SER A 42 -67.92 -74.30 -20.81
C SER A 42 -68.38 -74.68 -22.22
N ASN A 43 -68.31 -75.96 -22.57
CA ASN A 43 -68.85 -76.50 -23.84
C ASN A 43 -70.33 -76.94 -23.73
N GLU A 44 -70.94 -76.80 -22.55
CA GLU A 44 -72.33 -77.19 -22.30
C GLU A 44 -73.33 -76.30 -23.04
N SER A 45 -74.58 -76.75 -23.16
CA SER A 45 -75.67 -75.93 -23.69
C SER A 45 -75.95 -74.71 -22.78
N ILE A 46 -76.54 -73.64 -23.32
CA ILE A 46 -76.78 -72.39 -22.58
C ILE A 46 -77.56 -72.65 -21.28
N ASP A 47 -78.58 -73.50 -21.34
CA ASP A 47 -79.42 -73.84 -20.17
C ASP A 47 -78.60 -74.54 -19.07
N GLN A 48 -77.72 -75.47 -19.47
CA GLN A 48 -76.83 -76.16 -18.54
C GLN A 48 -75.78 -75.23 -17.94
N ARG A 49 -75.24 -74.26 -18.70
CA ARG A 49 -74.29 -73.26 -18.17
C ARG A 49 -74.90 -72.40 -17.08
N ILE A 50 -76.15 -71.97 -17.25
CA ILE A 50 -76.85 -71.15 -16.26
C ILE A 50 -77.06 -71.94 -14.96
N VAL A 51 -77.48 -73.20 -15.05
CA VAL A 51 -77.67 -74.08 -13.89
C VAL A 51 -76.34 -74.32 -13.16
N LEU A 52 -75.28 -74.62 -13.91
CA LEU A 52 -73.94 -74.82 -13.35
C LEU A 52 -73.41 -73.55 -12.69
N ALA A 53 -73.52 -72.39 -13.35
CA ALA A 53 -73.09 -71.11 -12.78
C ALA A 53 -73.87 -70.75 -11.50
N ASN A 54 -75.18 -71.03 -11.46
CA ASN A 54 -76.01 -70.77 -10.28
C ASN A 54 -75.65 -71.69 -9.10
N ASN A 55 -75.26 -72.95 -9.37
CA ASN A 55 -74.81 -73.87 -8.32
C ASN A 55 -73.48 -73.43 -7.67
N HIS A 56 -72.66 -72.67 -8.40
CA HIS A 56 -71.40 -72.08 -7.90
C HIS A 56 -71.57 -70.65 -7.36
N SER A 57 -72.78 -70.08 -7.41
CA SER A 57 -73.07 -68.71 -6.97
C SER A 57 -73.89 -68.72 -5.68
N ASP A 58 -73.23 -68.56 -4.53
CA ASP A 58 -73.89 -68.39 -3.24
C ASP A 58 -73.97 -66.90 -2.89
N ILE A 59 -75.00 -66.47 -2.14
CA ILE A 59 -75.20 -65.07 -1.74
C ILE A 59 -73.99 -64.52 -0.98
N TYR A 60 -73.30 -65.39 -0.25
CA TYR A 60 -72.09 -65.02 0.48
C TYR A 60 -70.90 -64.73 -0.45
N SER A 61 -70.65 -65.57 -1.46
CA SER A 61 -69.57 -65.37 -2.44
C SER A 61 -69.89 -64.29 -3.47
N THR A 62 -71.17 -64.11 -3.81
CA THR A 62 -71.62 -63.14 -4.80
C THR A 62 -71.81 -61.74 -4.23
N ILE A 63 -72.14 -61.56 -2.95
CA ILE A 63 -72.41 -60.20 -2.41
C ILE A 63 -71.65 -59.93 -1.13
N ILE A 64 -71.76 -60.79 -0.11
CA ILE A 64 -71.30 -60.46 1.25
C ILE A 64 -69.76 -60.39 1.33
N TYR A 65 -69.05 -61.42 0.87
CA TYR A 65 -67.58 -61.43 0.90
C TYR A 65 -66.94 -60.34 0.03
N PRO A 66 -67.37 -60.12 -1.23
CA PRO A 66 -66.87 -58.99 -2.03
C PRO A 66 -67.08 -57.63 -1.36
N LEU A 67 -68.23 -57.42 -0.69
CA LEU A 67 -68.54 -56.18 0.02
C LEU A 67 -67.63 -55.98 1.23
N LEU A 68 -67.39 -57.03 2.02
CA LEU A 68 -66.48 -56.99 3.16
C LEU A 68 -65.03 -56.75 2.72
N ILE A 69 -64.58 -57.40 1.64
CA ILE A 69 -63.23 -57.20 1.08
C ILE A 69 -63.09 -55.77 0.56
N ALA A 70 -64.09 -55.24 -0.14
CA ALA A 70 -64.07 -53.86 -0.62
C ALA A 70 -64.02 -52.85 0.52
N LEU A 71 -64.84 -53.05 1.55
CA LEU A 71 -64.84 -52.19 2.73
C LEU A 71 -63.49 -52.24 3.46
N PHE A 72 -62.97 -53.45 3.67
CA PHE A 72 -61.66 -53.65 4.28
C PHE A 72 -60.55 -52.98 3.47
N TYR A 73 -60.52 -53.17 2.15
CA TYR A 73 -59.50 -52.60 1.28
C TYR A 73 -59.53 -51.06 1.29
N VAL A 74 -60.71 -50.45 1.18
CA VAL A 74 -60.85 -48.98 1.19
C VAL A 74 -60.43 -48.38 2.53
N ILE A 75 -60.65 -49.09 3.64
CA ILE A 75 -60.23 -48.63 4.97
C ILE A 75 -58.73 -48.85 5.16
N VAL A 76 -58.20 -50.02 4.82
CA VAL A 76 -56.81 -50.40 5.14
C VAL A 76 -55.79 -49.75 4.21
N LEU A 77 -56.11 -49.60 2.92
CA LEU A 77 -55.17 -49.08 1.93
C LEU A 77 -54.64 -47.67 2.30
N PRO A 78 -55.48 -46.68 2.69
CA PRO A 78 -54.99 -45.37 3.13
C PRO A 78 -54.00 -45.44 4.30
N TYR A 79 -54.23 -46.32 5.28
CA TYR A 79 -53.32 -46.47 6.42
C TYR A 79 -52.00 -47.12 6.01
N LEU A 80 -52.04 -48.09 5.10
CA LEU A 80 -50.84 -48.68 4.53
C LEU A 80 -50.03 -47.62 3.76
N MET A 81 -50.68 -46.83 2.90
CA MET A 81 -50.03 -45.71 2.19
C MET A 81 -49.44 -44.69 3.15
N TRP A 82 -50.18 -44.31 4.19
CA TRP A 82 -49.67 -43.39 5.21
C TRP A 82 -48.43 -43.94 5.94
N SER A 83 -48.41 -45.24 6.25
CA SER A 83 -47.27 -45.89 6.90
C SER A 83 -46.00 -45.86 6.03
N THR A 84 -46.15 -46.07 4.71
CA THR A 84 -45.01 -46.03 3.77
C THR A 84 -44.53 -44.59 3.57
N GLU A 85 -45.44 -43.63 3.48
CA GLU A 85 -45.09 -42.20 3.46
C GLU A 85 -44.32 -41.79 4.72
N TRP A 86 -44.75 -42.25 5.90
CA TRP A 86 -44.07 -41.97 7.15
C TRP A 86 -42.64 -42.52 7.15
N LEU A 87 -42.43 -43.76 6.69
CA LEU A 87 -41.10 -44.36 6.54
C LEU A 87 -40.23 -43.55 5.56
N ILE A 88 -40.79 -43.17 4.41
CA ILE A 88 -40.08 -42.37 3.40
C ILE A 88 -39.71 -40.99 3.95
N LYS A 89 -40.62 -40.32 4.66
CA LYS A 89 -40.37 -39.00 5.29
C LYS A 89 -39.26 -39.10 6.32
N LYS A 90 -39.28 -40.13 7.18
CA LYS A 90 -38.22 -40.39 8.15
C LYS A 90 -36.87 -40.60 7.46
N ALA A 91 -36.80 -41.45 6.44
CA ALA A 91 -35.58 -41.69 5.68
C ALA A 91 -35.08 -40.44 4.93
N LYS A 92 -35.97 -39.58 4.43
CA LYS A 92 -35.60 -38.29 3.81
C LYS A 92 -35.05 -37.30 4.83
N TYR A 93 -35.68 -37.21 6.00
CA TYR A 93 -35.24 -36.33 7.08
C TYR A 93 -33.82 -36.69 7.56
N GLU A 94 -33.58 -37.98 7.82
CA GLU A 94 -32.26 -38.49 8.23
C GLU A 94 -31.18 -38.21 7.18
N ARG A 95 -31.48 -38.47 5.89
CA ARG A 95 -30.55 -38.15 4.79
C ARG A 95 -30.25 -36.65 4.71
N LYS A 96 -31.27 -35.80 4.83
CA LYS A 96 -31.11 -34.34 4.81
C LYS A 96 -30.25 -33.87 5.98
N ARG A 97 -30.43 -34.43 7.18
CA ARG A 97 -29.62 -34.13 8.36
C ARG A 97 -28.16 -34.53 8.16
N ASN A 98 -27.91 -35.76 7.68
CA ASN A 98 -26.55 -36.21 7.39
C ASN A 98 -25.86 -35.35 6.33
N HIS A 99 -26.57 -34.96 5.27
CA HIS A 99 -26.03 -34.07 4.23
C HIS A 99 -25.59 -32.70 4.77
N TYR A 100 -26.37 -32.10 5.68
CA TYR A 100 -25.95 -30.85 6.32
C TYR A 100 -24.78 -31.03 7.28
N LYS A 101 -24.72 -32.17 7.99
CA LYS A 101 -23.60 -32.49 8.85
C LYS A 101 -22.31 -32.66 8.05
N GLU A 102 -22.35 -33.44 6.98
CA GLU A 102 -21.21 -33.63 6.06
C GLU A 102 -20.73 -32.30 5.48
N LYS A 103 -21.65 -31.43 5.06
CA LYS A 103 -21.29 -30.07 4.62
C LYS A 103 -20.63 -29.27 5.74
N ALA A 104 -21.17 -29.29 6.95
CA ALA A 104 -20.57 -28.56 8.08
C ALA A 104 -19.15 -29.04 8.37
N ASP A 105 -18.92 -30.36 8.32
CA ASP A 105 -17.60 -30.96 8.51
C ASP A 105 -16.64 -30.57 7.36
N ASP A 106 -17.09 -30.54 6.09
CA ASP A 106 -16.30 -30.07 4.93
C ASP A 106 -15.92 -28.58 5.07
N TRP A 107 -16.87 -27.72 5.47
CA TRP A 107 -16.58 -26.31 5.72
C TRP A 107 -15.53 -26.14 6.82
N GLN A 108 -15.63 -26.90 7.90
CA GLN A 108 -14.64 -26.87 8.97
C GLN A 108 -13.25 -27.31 8.48
N GLY A 109 -13.18 -28.39 7.69
CA GLY A 109 -11.94 -28.84 7.05
C GLY A 109 -11.30 -27.76 6.18
N ARG A 110 -12.08 -27.16 5.28
CA ARG A 110 -11.62 -26.05 4.41
C ARG A 110 -11.13 -24.84 5.20
N THR A 111 -11.80 -24.48 6.29
CA THR A 111 -11.35 -23.37 7.13
C THR A 111 -10.03 -23.68 7.82
N PHE A 112 -9.83 -24.93 8.27
CA PHE A 112 -8.57 -25.36 8.86
C PHE A 112 -7.43 -25.31 7.84
N GLU A 113 -7.65 -25.83 6.63
CA GLU A 113 -6.69 -25.75 5.51
C GLU A 113 -6.33 -24.29 5.17
N ALA A 114 -7.34 -23.42 5.02
CA ALA A 114 -7.10 -22.01 4.69
C ALA A 114 -6.32 -21.27 5.79
N VAL A 115 -6.58 -21.58 7.06
CA VAL A 115 -5.83 -21.01 8.19
C VAL A 115 -4.39 -21.52 8.21
N ALA A 116 -4.17 -22.81 7.92
CA ALA A 116 -2.83 -23.39 7.83
C ALA A 116 -2.04 -22.76 6.67
N GLU A 117 -2.64 -22.62 5.50
CA GLU A 117 -2.04 -22.00 4.32
C GLU A 117 -1.67 -20.54 4.59
N ARG A 118 -2.57 -19.76 5.18
CA ARG A 118 -2.28 -18.36 5.55
C ARG A 118 -1.12 -18.24 6.53
N LYS A 119 -1.01 -19.16 7.49
CA LYS A 119 0.13 -19.19 8.43
C LYS A 119 1.43 -19.52 7.71
N TYR A 120 1.40 -20.48 6.80
CA TYR A 120 2.56 -20.87 6.00
C TYR A 120 3.04 -19.71 5.11
N GLU A 121 2.14 -19.08 4.37
CA GLU A 121 2.46 -17.94 3.50
C GLU A 121 2.94 -16.73 4.30
N ASN A 122 2.35 -16.42 5.46
CA ASN A 122 2.86 -15.36 6.34
C ASN A 122 4.27 -15.66 6.87
N ALA A 123 4.54 -16.90 7.28
CA ALA A 123 5.86 -17.31 7.73
C ALA A 123 6.90 -17.24 6.60
N ARG A 124 6.49 -17.62 5.39
CA ARG A 124 7.31 -17.55 4.18
C ARG A 124 7.61 -16.10 3.77
N ALA A 125 6.60 -15.22 3.79
CA ALA A 125 6.76 -13.80 3.53
C ALA A 125 7.68 -13.13 4.56
N GLY A 126 7.48 -13.41 5.85
CA GLY A 126 8.37 -12.90 6.92
C GLY A 126 9.81 -13.38 6.76
N ASN A 127 10.04 -14.63 6.33
CA ASN A 127 11.37 -15.13 6.01
C ASN A 127 11.99 -14.45 4.78
N ALA A 128 11.19 -14.15 3.75
CA ALA A 128 11.64 -13.43 2.58
C ALA A 128 12.05 -11.99 2.93
N GLU A 129 11.23 -11.28 3.71
CA GLU A 129 11.55 -9.94 4.24
C GLU A 129 12.83 -9.97 5.09
N LEU A 130 12.99 -11.00 5.95
CA LEU A 130 14.20 -11.16 6.75
C LEU A 130 15.43 -11.40 5.87
N SER A 131 15.29 -12.18 4.80
CA SER A 131 16.38 -12.41 3.83
C SER A 131 16.76 -11.13 3.10
N GLU A 132 15.78 -10.31 2.70
CA GLU A 132 16.03 -9.01 2.05
C GLU A 132 16.71 -8.03 3.02
N LEU A 133 16.24 -7.98 4.26
CA LEU A 133 16.83 -7.14 5.30
C LEU A 133 18.28 -7.53 5.59
N ASN A 134 18.56 -8.83 5.66
CA ASN A 134 19.92 -9.34 5.83
C ASN A 134 20.84 -8.96 4.65
N SER A 135 20.35 -9.08 3.42
CA SER A 135 21.10 -8.64 2.22
C SER A 135 21.40 -7.13 2.26
N LYS A 136 20.43 -6.32 2.71
CA LYS A 136 20.63 -4.88 2.87
C LYS A 136 21.64 -4.54 3.98
N ILE A 137 21.60 -5.26 5.10
CA ILE A 137 22.59 -5.13 6.18
C ILE A 137 24.00 -5.46 5.67
N GLU A 138 24.13 -6.54 4.90
CA GLU A 138 25.40 -6.93 4.29
C GLU A 138 25.92 -5.85 3.33
N GLY A 139 25.05 -5.31 2.46
CA GLY A 139 25.38 -4.19 1.58
C GLY A 139 25.86 -2.95 2.33
N LEU A 140 25.14 -2.54 3.38
CA LEU A 140 25.50 -1.38 4.20
C LEU A 140 26.83 -1.59 4.95
N ASN A 141 27.10 -2.81 5.43
CA ASN A 141 28.38 -3.12 6.07
C ASN A 141 29.55 -3.00 5.07
N ASN A 142 29.37 -3.49 3.85
CA ASN A 142 30.37 -3.36 2.78
C ASN A 142 30.61 -1.88 2.41
N GLU A 143 29.56 -1.07 2.31
CA GLU A 143 29.69 0.38 2.08
C GLU A 143 30.43 1.08 3.23
N LEU A 144 30.13 0.71 4.48
CA LEU A 144 30.77 1.26 5.66
C LEU A 144 32.25 0.86 5.74
N GLU A 145 32.60 -0.36 5.35
CA GLU A 145 33.98 -0.82 5.23
C GLU A 145 34.73 -0.03 4.14
N ASN A 146 34.13 0.14 2.96
CA ASN A 146 34.70 0.94 1.87
C ASN A 146 34.91 2.41 2.29
N SER A 147 33.94 3.02 2.96
CA SER A 147 34.08 4.40 3.44
C SER A 147 35.15 4.54 4.51
N ASN A 148 35.27 3.55 5.41
CA ASN A 148 36.34 3.53 6.42
C ASN A 148 37.72 3.38 5.80
N THR A 149 37.89 2.49 4.81
CA THR A 149 39.16 2.34 4.10
C THR A 149 39.52 3.62 3.34
N GLU A 150 38.56 4.28 2.70
CA GLU A 150 38.76 5.59 2.06
C GLU A 150 39.17 6.67 3.07
N ALA A 151 38.50 6.73 4.22
CA ALA A 151 38.84 7.65 5.31
C ALA A 151 40.27 7.40 5.85
N GLN A 152 40.71 6.15 5.92
CA GLN A 152 42.08 5.80 6.30
C GLN A 152 43.10 6.27 5.24
N ILE A 153 42.82 6.06 3.96
CA ILE A 153 43.67 6.54 2.86
C ILE A 153 43.75 8.07 2.85
N LEU A 154 42.63 8.75 3.09
CA LEU A 154 42.62 10.21 3.18
C LEU A 154 43.43 10.70 4.38
N ARG A 155 43.33 10.05 5.53
CA ARG A 155 44.17 10.35 6.70
C ARG A 155 45.66 10.18 6.41
N SER A 156 46.06 9.09 5.74
CA SER A 156 47.47 8.90 5.38
C SER A 156 47.97 9.97 4.42
N LYS A 157 47.15 10.35 3.43
CA LYS A 157 47.47 11.46 2.51
C LYS A 157 47.61 12.79 3.23
N VAL A 158 46.76 13.07 4.22
CA VAL A 158 46.86 14.29 5.05
C VAL A 158 48.16 14.28 5.86
N ASP A 159 48.51 13.15 6.49
CA ASP A 159 49.76 13.02 7.24
C ASP A 159 51.00 13.22 6.34
N ASP A 160 50.97 12.66 5.14
CA ASP A 160 52.07 12.81 4.17
C ASP A 160 52.18 14.25 3.66
N ALA A 161 51.05 14.90 3.36
CA ALA A 161 51.02 16.31 3.00
C ALA A 161 51.51 17.21 4.16
N GLN A 162 51.16 16.89 5.41
CA GLN A 162 51.67 17.60 6.58
C GLN A 162 53.18 17.46 6.72
N LYS A 163 53.73 16.25 6.54
CA LYS A 163 55.19 16.04 6.53
C LYS A 163 55.87 16.84 5.42
N MET A 164 55.28 16.88 4.23
CA MET A 164 55.81 17.65 3.10
C MET A 164 55.74 19.16 3.34
N ILE A 165 54.68 19.65 3.98
CA ILE A 165 54.58 21.05 4.42
C ILE A 165 55.66 21.35 5.46
N ILE A 166 55.92 20.45 6.41
CA ILE A 166 56.97 20.61 7.42
C ILE A 166 58.35 20.68 6.75
N SER A 167 58.64 19.79 5.79
CA SER A 167 59.93 19.79 5.08
C SER A 167 60.10 21.05 4.23
N LEU A 168 59.08 21.44 3.45
CA LEU A 168 59.10 22.69 2.67
C LEU A 168 59.23 23.93 3.55
N ARG A 169 58.58 23.95 4.72
CA ARG A 169 58.74 25.04 5.70
C ARG A 169 60.15 25.09 6.28
N ALA A 170 60.77 23.94 6.53
CA ALA A 170 62.16 23.88 6.98
C ALA A 170 63.12 24.40 5.91
N GLU A 171 62.93 23.99 4.65
CA GLU A 171 63.71 24.48 3.50
C GLU A 171 63.50 25.99 3.25
N LEU A 172 62.26 26.49 3.38
CA LEU A 172 61.97 27.92 3.26
C LEU A 172 62.56 28.75 4.40
N ALA A 173 62.60 28.21 5.63
CA ALA A 173 63.25 28.84 6.77
C ALA A 173 64.78 28.92 6.59
N GLU A 174 65.37 27.95 5.88
CA GLU A 174 66.79 27.94 5.54
C GLU A 174 67.10 28.93 4.38
N ASN A 175 66.13 29.22 3.52
CA ASN A 175 66.34 30.00 2.29
C ASN A 175 65.87 31.47 2.34
N LYS A 176 65.00 31.90 3.27
CA LYS A 176 64.69 33.34 3.47
C LYS A 176 64.39 33.71 4.93
N SER A 177 65.18 34.65 5.42
CA SER A 177 64.94 35.48 6.60
C SER A 177 63.66 36.33 6.48
N VAL A 178 62.48 35.79 6.82
CA VAL A 178 61.24 36.57 6.99
C VAL A 178 60.52 36.17 8.29
N PRO A 179 60.28 37.10 9.25
CA PRO A 179 59.68 36.79 10.55
C PRO A 179 58.19 36.39 10.49
N ARG A 180 57.79 35.48 11.39
CA ARG A 180 56.46 34.85 11.51
C ARG A 180 55.29 35.80 11.85
N GLU A 181 55.55 37.00 12.34
CA GLU A 181 54.52 37.92 12.87
C GLU A 181 53.63 38.55 11.78
N ASP A 182 54.10 38.60 10.53
CA ASP A 182 53.36 39.26 9.44
C ASP A 182 52.17 38.43 8.90
N TYR A 183 52.19 37.10 9.03
CA TYR A 183 51.15 36.24 8.43
C TYR A 183 49.81 36.30 9.18
N ASP A 184 49.82 36.24 10.51
CA ASP A 184 48.59 36.28 11.31
C ASP A 184 47.91 37.66 11.22
N LEU A 185 48.71 38.73 11.09
CA LEU A 185 48.21 40.09 10.86
C LEU A 185 47.47 40.20 9.52
N LEU A 186 48.02 39.62 8.44
CA LEU A 186 47.40 39.64 7.12
C LEU A 186 46.09 38.85 7.07
N ILE A 187 46.05 37.66 7.69
CA ILE A 187 44.81 36.85 7.79
C ILE A 187 43.71 37.63 8.53
N ASN A 188 44.07 38.30 9.62
CA ASN A 188 43.13 39.11 10.39
C ASN A 188 42.62 40.31 9.58
N LEU A 189 43.50 41.00 8.85
CA LEU A 189 43.12 42.10 7.96
C LEU A 189 42.20 41.66 6.83
N ASP A 190 42.41 40.47 6.27
CA ASP A 190 41.54 39.90 5.25
C ASP A 190 40.13 39.62 5.77
N TYR A 191 40.01 39.03 6.96
CA TYR A 191 38.72 38.83 7.62
C TYR A 191 37.99 40.16 7.85
N GLN A 192 38.71 41.17 8.36
CA GLN A 192 38.13 42.49 8.62
C GLN A 192 37.71 43.19 7.32
N TYR A 193 38.45 43.02 6.22
CA TYR A 193 38.06 43.55 4.91
C TYR A 193 36.76 42.93 4.40
N ASN A 194 36.65 41.60 4.43
CA ASN A 194 35.45 40.91 3.96
C ASN A 194 34.21 41.33 4.75
N LYS A 195 34.36 41.60 6.06
CA LYS A 195 33.29 42.16 6.90
C LYS A 195 32.94 43.60 6.51
N PHE A 196 33.95 44.42 6.20
CA PHE A 196 33.77 45.80 5.78
C PHE A 196 33.10 45.92 4.40
N GLU A 197 33.45 45.06 3.45
CA GLU A 197 32.85 44.98 2.11
C GLU A 197 31.33 44.83 2.15
N ASN A 198 30.82 44.05 3.10
CA ASN A 198 29.39 43.84 3.30
C ASN A 198 28.70 44.94 4.13
N SER A 199 29.42 46.00 4.53
CA SER A 199 28.88 47.07 5.35
C SER A 199 28.32 48.23 4.53
N SER A 200 27.38 49.00 5.10
CA SER A 200 26.86 50.22 4.46
C SER A 200 27.94 51.25 4.13
N SER A 201 29.08 51.20 4.83
CA SER A 201 30.21 52.12 4.64
C SER A 201 31.06 51.76 3.42
N PHE A 202 30.91 50.58 2.83
CA PHE A 202 31.69 50.19 1.65
C PHE A 202 31.28 50.96 0.39
N LYS A 203 29.98 51.22 0.23
CA LYS A 203 29.42 51.89 -0.97
C LYS A 203 30.06 53.25 -1.27
N ASN A 204 30.47 53.96 -0.23
CA ASN A 204 31.10 55.28 -0.34
C ASN A 204 32.62 55.20 -0.08
N PHE A 205 33.17 54.02 0.22
CA PHE A 205 34.56 53.86 0.62
C PHE A 205 35.54 54.39 -0.43
N GLU A 206 35.28 54.13 -1.72
CA GLU A 206 36.14 54.59 -2.81
C GLU A 206 36.37 56.11 -2.77
N LYS A 207 35.29 56.89 -2.82
CA LYS A 207 35.37 58.36 -2.83
C LYS A 207 36.10 58.90 -1.61
N LEU A 208 35.83 58.31 -0.43
CA LEU A 208 36.49 58.68 0.81
C LEU A 208 37.98 58.30 0.79
N ALA A 209 38.30 57.04 0.51
CA ALA A 209 39.66 56.51 0.57
C ALA A 209 40.57 57.18 -0.45
N VAL A 210 40.07 57.45 -1.66
CA VAL A 210 40.80 58.20 -2.70
C VAL A 210 41.07 59.63 -2.24
N SER A 211 40.06 60.31 -1.69
CA SER A 211 40.21 61.71 -1.27
C SER A 211 41.14 61.87 -0.07
N VAL A 212 41.07 60.93 0.88
CA VAL A 212 41.97 60.87 2.04
C VAL A 212 43.39 60.51 1.60
N ASN A 213 43.56 59.52 0.72
CA ASN A 213 44.88 59.10 0.25
C ASN A 213 45.56 60.14 -0.66
N LYS A 214 44.78 60.94 -1.40
CA LYS A 214 45.30 61.89 -2.40
C LYS A 214 45.38 63.33 -1.88
N TYR A 215 44.37 63.77 -1.14
CA TYR A 215 44.21 65.16 -0.72
C TYR A 215 44.29 65.34 0.80
N ASN A 216 44.48 64.25 1.56
CA ASN A 216 44.47 64.24 3.03
C ASN A 216 43.21 64.91 3.63
N ARG A 217 42.07 64.85 2.92
CA ARG A 217 40.83 65.55 3.28
C ARG A 217 39.62 64.66 3.02
N ILE A 218 38.55 64.91 3.78
CA ILE A 218 37.26 64.25 3.57
C ILE A 218 36.44 65.05 2.54
N PRO A 219 35.74 64.38 1.61
CA PRO A 219 34.82 65.06 0.71
C PRO A 219 33.66 65.76 1.44
N ASN A 220 33.22 66.91 0.93
CA ASN A 220 32.21 67.77 1.59
C ASN A 220 30.81 67.13 1.72
N ASP A 221 30.54 66.03 1.02
CA ASP A 221 29.26 65.31 1.01
C ASP A 221 29.16 64.22 2.11
N TYR A 222 30.18 64.07 2.96
CA TYR A 222 30.17 63.12 4.06
C TYR A 222 29.58 63.74 5.32
N SER A 223 28.61 63.05 5.92
CA SER A 223 28.13 63.39 7.25
C SER A 223 29.20 63.09 8.31
N ASP A 224 29.23 63.87 9.40
CA ASP A 224 30.13 63.63 10.52
C ASP A 224 30.00 62.20 11.07
N LEU A 225 28.79 61.64 11.06
CA LEU A 225 28.55 60.25 11.46
C LEU A 225 29.22 59.25 10.53
N ALA A 226 29.26 59.49 9.21
CA ALA A 226 29.97 58.65 8.27
C ALA A 226 31.49 58.71 8.52
N ILE A 227 32.03 59.90 8.74
CA ILE A 227 33.45 60.10 9.07
C ILE A 227 33.83 59.33 10.33
N GLN A 228 33.01 59.46 11.39
CA GLN A 228 33.24 58.77 12.65
C GLN A 228 33.20 57.25 12.51
N LYS A 229 32.39 56.69 11.60
CA LYS A 229 32.39 55.25 11.32
C LYS A 229 33.72 54.76 10.75
N TYR A 230 34.38 55.52 9.87
CA TYR A 230 35.68 55.12 9.33
C TYR A 230 36.81 55.27 10.36
N ILE A 231 36.73 56.28 11.23
CA ILE A 231 37.67 56.44 12.36
C ILE A 231 37.50 55.28 13.35
N ALA A 232 36.25 54.96 13.74
CA ALA A 232 35.96 53.89 14.69
C ALA A 232 36.35 52.50 14.18
N ASN A 233 36.37 52.30 12.85
CA ASN A 233 36.86 51.07 12.24
C ASN A 233 38.37 51.07 11.97
N ASP A 234 39.10 52.08 12.45
CA ASP A 234 40.54 52.24 12.26
C ASP A 234 40.93 52.19 10.77
N ILE A 235 40.12 52.80 9.89
CA ILE A 235 40.38 52.89 8.45
C ILE A 235 41.07 54.22 8.14
N ILE A 236 40.62 55.30 8.80
CA ILE A 236 41.21 56.62 8.68
C ILE A 236 41.54 57.15 10.07
N LYS A 237 42.54 58.03 10.14
CA LYS A 237 42.88 58.74 11.37
C LYS A 237 42.99 60.23 11.09
N ARG A 238 42.55 61.01 12.07
CA ARG A 238 42.61 62.47 12.04
C ARG A 238 43.95 62.94 12.58
N ASP A 239 44.60 63.87 11.89
CA ASP A 239 45.75 64.59 12.42
C ASP A 239 45.28 65.76 13.30
N SER A 240 45.89 65.88 14.47
CA SER A 240 45.59 66.92 15.46
C SER A 240 46.47 68.17 15.30
N SER A 241 47.42 68.20 14.37
CA SER A 241 48.21 69.41 14.09
C SER A 241 47.39 70.47 13.34
N HIS A 242 47.26 71.64 13.97
CA HIS A 242 46.50 72.82 13.54
C HIS A 242 47.12 73.58 12.35
N ASP A 243 46.29 74.07 11.43
CA ASP A 243 46.18 75.50 11.06
C ASP A 243 44.88 75.73 10.26
N ASP A 244 44.17 76.83 10.53
CA ASP A 244 43.01 77.35 9.77
C ASP A 244 41.70 76.52 9.71
N GLY A 245 41.35 75.77 10.77
CA GLY A 245 40.00 75.20 10.90
C GLY A 245 39.67 74.00 10.00
N PHE A 246 40.67 73.47 9.29
CA PHE A 246 40.55 72.23 8.50
C PHE A 246 41.30 71.08 9.17
N TYR A 247 40.63 69.93 9.32
CA TYR A 247 41.27 68.70 9.80
C TYR A 247 41.87 67.91 8.63
N PHE A 248 43.12 67.49 8.76
CA PHE A 248 43.74 66.53 7.85
C PHE A 248 43.43 65.09 8.28
N TYR A 249 43.27 64.20 7.30
CA TYR A 249 42.99 62.79 7.49
C TYR A 249 43.98 61.95 6.69
N TYR A 250 44.39 60.81 7.24
CA TYR A 250 45.23 59.83 6.56
C TYR A 250 44.66 58.42 6.71
N LEU A 251 44.97 57.55 5.75
CA LEU A 251 44.66 56.13 5.87
C LEU A 251 45.58 55.50 6.92
N THR A 252 45.01 54.63 7.76
CA THR A 252 45.81 53.77 8.64
C THR A 252 46.42 52.62 7.83
N PHE A 253 47.30 51.82 8.44
CA PHE A 253 47.81 50.60 7.80
C PHE A 253 46.67 49.69 7.30
N LYS A 254 45.61 49.55 8.10
CA LYS A 254 44.40 48.82 7.72
C LYS A 254 43.64 49.51 6.57
N GLY A 255 43.50 50.84 6.61
CA GLY A 255 42.88 51.60 5.53
C GLY A 255 43.60 51.48 4.20
N GLU A 256 44.94 51.50 4.21
CA GLU A 256 45.76 51.27 3.03
C GLU A 256 45.64 49.84 2.50
N TYR A 257 45.60 48.85 3.41
CA TYR A 257 45.36 47.46 3.04
C TYR A 257 44.00 47.30 2.33
N PHE A 258 42.97 47.94 2.88
CA PHE A 258 41.61 47.90 2.34
C PHE A 258 41.54 48.58 0.97
N LEU A 259 42.20 49.74 0.81
CA LEU A 259 42.27 50.41 -0.48
C LEU A 259 43.00 49.55 -1.52
N LYS A 260 44.13 48.93 -1.17
CA LYS A 260 44.86 48.03 -2.08
C LYS A 260 44.01 46.84 -2.51
N LYS A 261 43.24 46.26 -1.60
CA LYS A 261 42.35 45.12 -1.89
C LYS A 261 41.15 45.55 -2.75
N TYR A 262 40.58 46.72 -2.47
CA TYR A 262 39.53 47.33 -3.28
C TYR A 262 40.00 47.55 -4.73
N VAL A 263 41.15 48.19 -4.92
CA VAL A 263 41.71 48.45 -6.26
C VAL A 263 41.98 47.15 -7.02
N LYS A 264 42.49 46.11 -6.34
CA LYS A 264 42.71 44.79 -6.95
C LYS A 264 41.42 44.05 -7.32
N SER A 265 40.27 44.44 -6.75
CA SER A 265 38.98 43.85 -7.08
C SER A 265 38.28 44.53 -8.26
N LEU A 266 38.81 45.66 -8.76
CA LEU A 266 38.30 46.36 -9.94
C LEU A 266 38.90 45.79 -11.24
N GLU A 267 38.21 45.95 -12.37
CA GLU A 267 38.75 45.61 -13.69
C GLU A 267 39.92 46.55 -14.07
N ASP A 268 40.86 46.08 -14.90
CA ASP A 268 42.14 46.76 -15.17
C ASP A 268 42.00 48.22 -15.63
N ASN A 269 40.95 48.58 -16.38
CA ASN A 269 40.73 49.96 -16.83
C ASN A 269 40.34 50.92 -15.69
N ASP A 270 39.61 50.45 -14.67
CA ASP A 270 39.18 51.26 -13.52
C ASP A 270 40.30 51.40 -12.48
N ALA A 271 41.19 50.40 -12.39
CA ALA A 271 42.37 50.44 -11.52
C ALA A 271 43.44 51.43 -12.01
N ILE A 272 43.62 51.57 -13.32
CA ILE A 272 44.62 52.46 -13.95
C ILE A 272 44.33 53.95 -13.66
N ASP A 273 43.06 54.39 -13.69
CA ASP A 273 42.67 55.78 -13.39
C ASP A 273 42.92 56.16 -11.91
N LEU A 274 42.83 55.17 -11.00
CA LEU A 274 43.09 55.34 -9.57
C LEU A 274 44.59 55.35 -9.23
N ILE A 275 45.42 54.64 -10.00
CA ILE A 275 46.87 54.53 -9.78
C ILE A 275 47.64 55.68 -10.45
N ASN A 276 47.26 56.11 -11.66
CA ASN A 276 48.04 57.05 -12.48
C ASN A 276 48.00 58.53 -12.05
N THR A 277 47.32 58.89 -10.95
CA THR A 277 47.37 60.29 -10.43
C THR A 277 48.34 60.50 -9.27
N LYS A 278 49.25 59.55 -9.01
CA LYS A 278 50.39 59.75 -8.08
C LYS A 278 51.70 60.17 -8.76
N GLU A 279 51.79 60.10 -10.09
CA GLU A 279 53.00 60.49 -10.84
C GLU A 279 53.02 61.95 -11.34
N SER A 280 51.95 62.75 -11.15
CA SER A 280 51.92 64.16 -11.58
C SER A 280 52.19 65.20 -10.49
N LEU A 281 52.52 64.78 -9.26
CA LEU A 281 52.92 65.69 -8.17
C LEU A 281 54.09 65.10 -7.35
N ARG A 282 55.16 64.74 -8.06
CA ARG A 282 56.54 64.82 -7.56
C ARG A 282 57.29 65.84 -8.38
#